data_AF-A0A7W2L640-F1
#
_entry.id   AF-A0A7W2L640-F1
#
_cell.length_a   1.000
_cell.length_b   1.000
_cell.length_c   1.000
_cell.angle_alpha   90.00
_cell.angle_beta   90.00
_cell.angle_gamma   90.00
#
_symmetry.space_group_name_H-M   'P 1'
#
loop_
_entity.id
_entity.type
_entity.pdbx_description
1 polymer ?
#
loop_
_entity_poly.entity_id
_entity_poly.type
_entity_poly.pdbx_seq_one_letter_code
_entity_poly.pdbx_strand_id
1 'polypeptide(L)' 'MHGSHQSEADALAIKAYELFMATHLEPDKEEARARLIAWVQESPLHWRAFLALDQCLAEVKQMLEHERKRSARRE' A
#
# COMPACT_ATOMS: atom_id res chain seq x y z
N MET A 1 0.31 21.77 -17.19
CA MET A 1 -0.67 21.15 -16.27
C MET A 1 -0.27 19.71 -15.90
N HIS A 2 0.98 19.45 -15.48
CA HIS A 2 1.43 18.09 -15.09
C HIS A 2 1.78 17.97 -13.60
N GLY A 3 2.08 19.07 -12.91
CA GLY A 3 2.38 19.05 -11.47
C GLY A 3 1.19 18.78 -10.55
N SER A 4 -0.03 19.19 -10.95
CA SER A 4 -1.22 19.03 -10.10
C SER A 4 -1.68 17.57 -10.01
N HIS A 5 -1.60 16.82 -11.11
CA HIS A 5 -2.05 15.41 -11.15
C HIS A 5 -1.07 14.48 -10.43
N GLN A 6 0.23 14.82 -10.46
CA GLN A 6 1.24 14.08 -9.72
C GLN A 6 1.06 14.29 -8.20
N SER A 7 0.82 15.53 -7.77
CA SER A 7 0.54 15.83 -6.36
C SER A 7 -0.72 15.11 -5.83
N GLU A 8 -1.74 14.93 -6.66
CA GLU A 8 -2.95 14.20 -6.28
C GLU A 8 -2.70 12.69 -6.17
N ALA A 9 -1.98 12.10 -7.13
CA ALA A 9 -1.59 10.70 -7.09
C ALA A 9 -0.73 10.38 -5.85
N ASP A 10 0.21 11.26 -5.51
CA ASP A 10 1.06 11.12 -4.33
C ASP A 10 0.23 11.17 -3.04
N ALA A 11 -0.75 12.09 -2.95
CA ALA A 11 -1.65 12.17 -1.80
C ALA A 11 -2.50 10.90 -1.64
N LEU A 12 -2.99 10.33 -2.74
CA LEU A 12 -3.72 9.06 -2.73
C LEU A 12 -2.84 7.89 -2.29
N ALA A 13 -1.59 7.84 -2.74
CA ALA A 13 -0.63 6.81 -2.34
C ALA A 13 -0.30 6.88 -0.84
N ILE A 14 -0.05 8.08 -0.31
CA ILE A 14 0.20 8.31 1.12
C ILE A 14 -1.02 7.84 1.94
N LYS A 15 -2.23 8.25 1.55
CA LYS A 15 -3.45 7.87 2.27
C LYS A 15 -3.73 6.37 2.23
N ALA A 16 -3.48 5.72 1.09
CA ALA A 16 -3.57 4.26 0.99
C ALA A 16 -2.63 3.56 1.98
N TYR A 17 -1.38 4.05 2.07
CA TYR A 17 -0.39 3.52 3.00
C TYR A 17 -0.78 3.74 4.47
N GLU A 18 -1.22 4.94 4.83
CA GLU A 18 -1.65 5.27 6.20
C GLU A 18 -2.81 4.37 6.67
N LEU A 19 -3.84 4.20 5.83
CA LEU A 19 -5.00 3.36 6.16
C LEU A 19 -4.61 1.88 6.26
N PHE A 20 -3.72 1.41 5.37
CA PHE A 20 -3.19 0.05 5.43
C PHE A 20 -2.35 -0.18 6.71
N MET A 21 -1.50 0.77 7.09
CA MET A 21 -0.71 0.66 8.31
C MET A 21 -1.58 0.67 9.57
N ALA A 22 -2.65 1.47 9.59
CA ALA A 22 -3.58 1.49 10.70
C ALA A 22 -4.20 0.10 10.95
N THR A 23 -4.53 -0.68 9.91
CA THR A 23 -5.06 -2.04 10.09
C THR A 23 -4.03 -3.03 10.63
N HIS A 24 -2.73 -2.76 10.46
CA HIS A 24 -1.64 -3.60 10.98
C HIS A 24 -1.26 -3.22 12.41
N LEU A 25 -1.30 -1.93 12.75
CA LEU A 25 -0.99 -1.43 14.08
C LEU A 25 -2.12 -1.71 15.08
N GLU A 26 -3.37 -1.73 14.60
CA GLU A 26 -4.56 -1.94 15.44
C GLU A 26 -5.43 -3.07 14.89
N PRO A 27 -4.93 -4.33 14.85
CA PRO A 27 -5.61 -5.44 14.17
C PRO A 27 -6.97 -5.81 14.78
N ASP A 28 -7.14 -5.53 16.07
CA ASP A 28 -8.36 -5.81 16.86
C ASP A 28 -9.40 -4.67 16.78
N LYS A 29 -9.03 -3.52 16.19
CA LYS A 29 -9.95 -2.39 16.02
C LYS A 29 -10.65 -2.49 14.68
N GLU A 30 -11.89 -2.94 14.70
CA GLU A 30 -12.74 -3.03 13.50
C GLU A 30 -12.88 -1.67 12.80
N GLU A 31 -12.78 -0.56 13.53
CA GLU A 31 -12.83 0.79 12.98
C GLU A 31 -11.71 1.08 11.97
N ALA A 32 -10.50 0.54 12.18
CA ALA A 32 -9.39 0.74 11.25
C ALA A 32 -9.70 0.08 9.90
N ARG A 33 -10.26 -1.13 9.92
CA ARG A 33 -10.68 -1.85 8.71
C ARG A 33 -11.88 -1.17 8.05
N ALA A 34 -12.86 -0.73 8.83
CA ALA A 34 -14.03 -0.02 8.32
C ALA A 34 -13.65 1.28 7.61
N ARG A 35 -12.68 2.05 8.15
CA ARG A 35 -12.17 3.27 7.52
C ARG A 35 -11.47 3.00 6.18
N LEU A 36 -10.65 1.95 6.11
CA LEU A 36 -10.02 1.53 4.86
C LEU A 36 -11.07 1.15 3.81
N ILE A 37 -12.06 0.33 4.18
CA ILE A 37 -13.14 -0.11 3.27
C ILE A 37 -13.95 1.09 2.78
N ALA A 38 -14.37 1.97 3.70
CA ALA A 38 -15.15 3.16 3.35
C ALA A 38 -14.40 4.07 2.37
N TRP A 39 -13.10 4.29 2.61
CA TRP A 39 -12.28 5.11 1.72
C TRP A 39 -12.12 4.49 0.32
N VAL A 40 -11.86 3.18 0.24
CA VAL A 40 -11.74 2.48 -1.05
C VAL A 40 -13.05 2.52 -1.85
N GLN A 41 -14.20 2.43 -1.18
CA GLN A 41 -15.51 2.45 -1.82
C GLN A 41 -15.93 3.85 -2.32
N GLU A 42 -15.36 4.91 -1.76
CA GLU A 42 -15.70 6.29 -2.08
C GLU A 42 -15.36 6.68 -3.52
N SER A 43 -14.29 6.14 -4.10
CA SER A 43 -13.83 6.52 -5.45
C SER A 43 -13.03 5.42 -6.15
N PRO A 44 -13.22 5.20 -7.46
CA PRO A 44 -12.36 4.32 -8.24
C PRO A 44 -10.87 4.69 -8.20
N LEU A 45 -10.54 5.97 -7.96
CA LEU A 45 -9.15 6.41 -7.81
C LEU A 45 -8.52 5.92 -6.50
N HIS A 46 -9.30 5.87 -5.41
CA HIS A 46 -8.86 5.34 -4.13
C HIS A 46 -8.58 3.84 -4.24
N TRP A 47 -9.47 3.10 -4.91
CA TRP A 47 -9.25 1.69 -5.20
C TRP A 47 -7.98 1.44 -6.01
N ARG A 48 -7.74 2.24 -7.06
CA ARG A 48 -6.50 2.13 -7.87
C ARG A 48 -5.25 2.42 -7.04
N ALA A 49 -5.28 3.42 -6.16
CA ALA A 49 -4.17 3.74 -5.27
C ALA A 49 -3.89 2.59 -4.29
N PHE A 50 -4.94 1.95 -3.76
CA PHE A 50 -4.78 0.78 -2.89
C PHE A 50 -4.19 -0.44 -3.64
N LEU A 51 -4.62 -0.70 -4.87
CA LEU A 51 -4.03 -1.76 -5.70
C LEU A 51 -2.56 -1.49 -6.05
N ALA A 52 -2.20 -0.23 -6.32
CA ALA A 52 -0.81 0.14 -6.58
C ALA A 52 0.08 -0.12 -5.34
N LEU A 53 -0.44 0.12 -4.14
CA LEU A 53 0.25 -0.22 -2.89
C LEU A 53 0.44 -1.74 -2.74
N ASP A 54 -0.60 -2.55 -2.97
CA ASP A 54 -0.52 -4.01 -2.89
C ASP A 54 0.54 -4.58 -3.84
N GLN A 55 0.55 -4.10 -5.09
CA GLN A 55 1.55 -4.46 -6.09
C GLN A 55 2.98 -4.09 -5.64
N CYS A 56 3.18 -2.88 -5.11
CA CYS A 56 4.48 -2.44 -4.59
C CYS A 56 4.97 -3.35 -3.44
N LEU A 57 4.10 -3.69 -2.49
CA LEU A 57 4.44 -4.58 -1.38
C LEU A 57 4.78 -6.00 -1.86
N ALA A 58 4.07 -6.51 -2.88
CA ALA A 58 4.37 -7.79 -3.49
C ALA A 58 5.76 -7.81 -4.16
N GLU A 59 6.11 -6.74 -4.89
CA GLU A 59 7.42 -6.58 -5.51
C GLU A 59 8.55 -6.53 -4.48
N VAL A 60 8.39 -5.73 -3.42
CA VAL A 60 9.37 -5.66 -2.32
C VAL A 60 9.55 -7.03 -1.67
N LYS A 61 8.45 -7.76 -1.43
CA LYS A 61 8.52 -9.12 -0.89
C LYS A 61 9.32 -10.07 -1.81
N GLN A 62 9.06 -10.02 -3.11
CA GLN A 62 9.82 -10.83 -4.08
C GLN A 62 11.30 -10.45 -4.05
N MET A 63 11.65 -9.16 -4.06
CA MET A 63 13.03 -8.69 -3.98
C MET A 63 13.75 -9.22 -2.73
N LEU A 64 13.09 -9.19 -1.58
CA LEU A 64 13.63 -9.73 -0.32
C LEU A 64 13.85 -11.25 -0.38
N GLU A 65 12.92 -12.00 -0.97
CA GLU A 65 13.06 -13.45 -1.14
C GLU A 65 14.20 -13.81 -2.10
N HIS A 66 14.38 -13.05 -3.18
CA HIS A 66 15.47 -13.21 -4.12
C HIS A 66 16.83 -12.94 -3.46
N GLU A 67 16.94 -11.88 -2.67
CA GLU A 67 18.18 -11.55 -1.97
C GLU A 67 18.51 -12.60 -0.90
N ARG A 68 17.51 -13.08 -0.14
CA ARG A 68 17.70 -14.17 0.83
C ARG A 68 18.24 -15.44 0.16
N LYS A 69 17.71 -15.81 -1.01
CA LYS A 69 18.18 -16.97 -1.78
C LYS A 69 19.60 -16.78 -2.32
N ARG A 70 19.99 -15.54 -2.66
CA ARG A 70 21.36 -15.23 -3.12
C ARG A 70 22.36 -15.35 -1.97
N SER A 71 22.05 -14.81 -0.79
CA SER A 71 22.93 -14.88 0.38
C SER A 71 23.16 -16.32 0.84
N ALA A 72 22.11 -17.13 0.88
CA ALA A 72 22.20 -18.55 1.26
C ALA A 72 22.99 -19.43 0.28
N ARG A 73 23.29 -18.96 -0.95
CA ARG A 73 24.14 -19.68 -1.92
C ARG A 73 25.61 -19.26 -1.87
N ARG A 74 25.93 -18.20 -1.11
CA ARG A 74 27.29 -17.67 -0.95
C ARG A 74 27.94 -18.13 0.36
N GLU A 75 27.16 -18.72 1.26
CA GLU A 75 27.58 -19.47 2.45
C GLU A 75 27.81 -20.95 2.09
#